data_AF-A0A8S2F867-F1
#
_entry.id   AF-A0A8S2F867-F1
#
_cell.length_a   1.000
_cell.length_b   1.000
_cell.length_c   1.000
_cell.angle_alpha   90.00
_cell.angle_beta   90.00
_cell.angle_gamma   90.00
#
_symmetry.space_group_name_H-M   'P 1'
#
loop_
_entity.id
_entity.type
_entity.pdbx_description
1 polymer ?
#
loop_
_entity_poly.entity_id
_entity_poly.type
_entity_poly.pdbx_seq_one_letter_code
_entity_poly.pdbx_strand_id
1 'polypeptide(L)'
;TFVTPSYDDKLLEVVAVTGCIHLAVSRLMNIRSNRIAQCRTVRIIIQGESSIPVQVDGEAWLQHPGQIQIVHKNRAQMLSRDKAFENTLKEWSTIKQETHGIWLTKDESTNIGLLIEIAIVLIKRVKTIALKLPLFESELHDYAKQASAHLEQIYGGEKLLNPCIRQKALDFINSIQTLTEETSLVLLKVKSSSEIIIDQEILTKLEHAISDMSKNLRIITKTSDGRIIRRENDDEDDIHFVHHHQRRKRSKFSLVTKIKRSKAKHKDDRELLKALWGN
;
A
#
# COMPACT_ATOMS: atom_id res chain seq x y z
N THR A 1 -20.30 44.53 0.07
CA THR A 1 -19.74 43.21 -0.28
C THR A 1 -19.11 42.60 0.95
N PHE A 2 -19.34 41.31 1.20
CA PHE A 2 -18.74 40.62 2.35
C PHE A 2 -17.24 40.38 2.15
N VAL A 3 -16.45 40.53 3.21
CA VAL A 3 -15.04 40.10 3.22
C VAL A 3 -14.94 38.63 3.61
N THR A 4 -13.81 38.01 3.28
CA THR A 4 -13.50 36.65 3.69
C THR A 4 -13.59 36.55 5.23
N PRO A 5 -14.38 35.61 5.79
CA PRO A 5 -14.48 35.43 7.23
C PRO A 5 -13.13 35.22 7.87
N SER A 6 -12.87 35.95 8.94
CA SER A 6 -11.76 35.68 9.85
C SER A 6 -12.26 35.72 11.30
N TYR A 7 -11.58 35.00 12.18
CA TYR A 7 -11.89 35.02 13.61
C TYR A 7 -11.19 36.18 14.34
N ASP A 8 -10.25 36.88 13.71
CA ASP A 8 -9.39 37.90 14.32
C ASP A 8 -9.57 39.32 13.75
N ASP A 9 -10.48 39.50 12.79
CA ASP A 9 -10.75 40.77 12.08
C ASP A 9 -11.75 41.70 12.81
N LYS A 10 -12.30 41.24 13.94
CA LYS A 10 -13.31 41.93 14.77
C LYS A 10 -14.66 42.12 14.07
N LEU A 11 -14.94 41.36 13.02
CA LEU A 11 -16.22 41.35 12.33
C LEU A 11 -17.03 40.13 12.78
N LEU A 12 -18.31 40.37 13.06
CA LEU A 12 -19.31 39.34 13.33
C LEU A 12 -19.92 38.91 12.00
N GLU A 13 -20.00 37.61 11.78
CA GLU A 13 -20.72 37.01 10.66
C GLU A 13 -22.16 36.71 11.06
N VAL A 14 -23.12 37.41 10.45
CA VAL A 14 -24.54 37.22 10.75
C VAL A 14 -25.19 36.39 9.66
N VAL A 15 -25.68 35.22 10.03
CA VAL A 15 -26.29 34.24 9.11
C VAL A 15 -27.69 33.91 9.61
N ALA A 16 -28.68 33.99 8.72
CA ALA A 16 -30.04 33.52 9.01
C ALA A 16 -30.25 32.16 8.35
N VAL A 17 -30.93 31.22 9.01
CA VAL A 17 -31.26 29.93 8.40
C VAL A 17 -32.75 29.64 8.56
N THR A 18 -33.41 29.29 7.46
CA THR A 18 -34.81 28.90 7.48
C THR A 18 -34.89 27.38 7.64
N GLY A 19 -35.15 26.90 8.85
CA GLY A 19 -35.38 25.49 9.15
C GLY A 19 -34.13 24.66 9.49
N CYS A 20 -34.36 23.53 10.17
CA CYS A 20 -33.31 22.67 10.73
C CYS A 20 -32.44 21.99 9.65
N ILE A 21 -33.03 21.65 8.49
CA ILE A 21 -32.31 21.04 7.37
C ILE A 21 -31.26 22.01 6.82
N HIS A 22 -31.61 23.29 6.64
CA HIS A 22 -30.63 24.29 6.19
C HIS A 22 -29.51 24.53 7.20
N LEU A 23 -29.81 24.47 8.51
CA LEU A 23 -28.79 24.55 9.54
C LEU A 23 -27.79 23.37 9.45
N ALA A 24 -28.27 22.14 9.22
CA ALA A 24 -27.42 20.97 9.06
C ALA A 24 -26.53 21.05 7.80
N VAL A 25 -27.13 21.41 6.66
CA VAL A 25 -26.43 21.51 5.37
C VAL A 25 -25.40 22.66 5.38
N SER A 26 -25.67 23.76 6.11
CA SER A 26 -24.72 24.87 6.25
C SER A 26 -23.39 24.47 6.90
N ARG A 27 -23.41 23.49 7.83
CA ARG A 27 -22.21 22.98 8.50
C ARG A 27 -21.43 21.98 7.66
N LEU A 28 -22.12 21.22 6.81
CA LEU A 28 -21.53 20.13 6.02
C LEU A 28 -20.95 20.56 4.68
N MET A 29 -21.62 21.49 3.98
CA MET A 29 -21.26 21.83 2.59
C MET A 29 -20.69 23.23 2.40
N ASN A 30 -20.32 23.92 3.48
CA ASN A 30 -19.77 25.28 3.45
C ASN A 30 -20.62 26.22 2.56
N ILE A 31 -21.94 26.07 2.60
CA ILE A 31 -22.88 26.86 1.79
C ILE A 31 -22.93 28.26 2.38
N ARG A 32 -22.23 29.18 1.73
CA ARG A 32 -22.01 30.56 2.17
C ARG A 32 -23.18 31.51 1.92
N SER A 33 -24.33 31.03 1.44
CA SER A 33 -25.36 31.87 0.81
C SER A 33 -26.39 32.51 1.74
N ASN A 34 -26.33 32.28 3.05
CA ASN A 34 -27.32 32.86 3.97
C ASN A 34 -26.77 33.96 4.89
N ARG A 35 -25.61 34.53 4.56
CA ARG A 35 -25.05 35.66 5.31
C ARG A 35 -25.88 36.91 5.02
N ILE A 36 -26.46 37.49 6.06
CA ILE A 36 -27.33 38.66 5.97
C ILE A 36 -26.59 39.95 6.40
N ALA A 37 -25.53 39.83 7.21
CA ALA A 37 -24.69 40.98 7.57
C ALA A 37 -23.28 40.56 7.99
N GLN A 38 -22.37 41.53 7.92
CA GLN A 38 -21.02 41.45 8.47
C GLN A 38 -20.69 42.79 9.11
N CYS A 39 -20.50 42.83 10.43
CA CYS A 39 -20.41 44.10 11.16
C CYS A 39 -19.68 43.95 12.51
N ARG A 40 -19.27 45.06 13.13
CA ARG A 40 -18.58 45.04 14.44
C ARG A 40 -19.52 44.91 15.63
N THR A 41 -20.80 45.18 15.43
CA THR A 41 -21.82 45.18 16.49
C THR A 41 -23.14 44.74 15.91
N VAL A 42 -23.77 43.80 16.59
CA VAL A 42 -25.10 43.29 16.24
C VAL A 42 -26.04 43.59 17.40
N ARG A 43 -27.24 44.06 17.09
CA ARG A 43 -28.34 44.21 18.03
C ARG A 43 -29.50 43.36 17.55
N ILE A 44 -29.86 42.38 18.36
CA ILE A 44 -30.99 41.47 18.13
C ILE A 44 -32.12 41.94 19.05
N ILE A 45 -33.27 42.25 18.46
CA ILE A 45 -34.48 42.65 19.20
C ILE A 45 -35.47 41.50 19.09
N ILE A 46 -35.83 40.92 20.22
CA ILE A 46 -36.77 39.81 20.32
C ILE A 46 -38.10 40.41 20.75
N GLN A 47 -39.06 40.39 19.83
CA GLN A 47 -40.42 40.87 20.03
C GLN A 47 -41.38 39.69 20.28
N GLY A 48 -42.56 39.97 20.82
CA GLY A 48 -43.57 38.97 21.16
C GLY A 48 -43.66 38.73 22.68
N GLU A 49 -44.38 37.68 23.07
CA GLU A 49 -44.65 37.36 24.49
C GLU A 49 -43.92 36.09 24.96
N SER A 50 -43.56 35.19 24.04
CA SER A 50 -42.90 33.92 24.34
C SER A 50 -41.37 34.08 24.40
N SER A 51 -40.73 33.32 25.29
CA SER A 51 -39.27 33.22 25.32
C SER A 51 -38.74 32.32 24.20
N ILE A 52 -37.53 32.61 23.71
CA ILE A 52 -36.86 31.85 22.65
C ILE A 52 -35.60 31.15 23.19
N PRO A 53 -35.23 29.96 22.69
CA PRO A 53 -33.98 29.31 23.08
C PRO A 53 -32.77 30.02 22.47
N VAL A 54 -31.75 30.29 23.29
CA VAL A 54 -30.46 30.87 22.89
C VAL A 54 -29.33 30.01 23.44
N GLN A 55 -28.24 29.89 22.68
CA GLN A 55 -27.04 29.18 23.09
C GLN A 55 -25.78 29.96 22.71
N VAL A 56 -24.85 30.14 23.66
CA VAL A 56 -23.55 30.79 23.46
C VAL A 56 -22.47 29.94 24.12
N ASP A 57 -21.40 29.63 23.39
CA ASP A 57 -20.23 28.87 23.87
C ASP A 57 -20.54 27.57 24.63
N GLY A 58 -21.69 26.94 24.33
CA GLY A 58 -22.17 25.71 24.96
C GLY A 58 -23.22 25.92 26.05
N GLU A 59 -23.36 27.13 26.59
CA GLU A 59 -24.36 27.49 27.60
C GLU A 59 -25.68 27.89 26.93
N ALA A 60 -26.80 27.32 27.39
CA ALA A 60 -28.12 27.55 26.82
C ALA A 60 -29.08 28.17 27.84
N TRP A 61 -29.93 29.11 27.39
CA TRP A 61 -30.97 29.74 28.20
C TRP A 61 -32.21 30.09 27.36
N LEU A 62 -33.32 30.35 28.05
CA LEU A 62 -34.52 30.92 27.43
C LEU A 62 -34.47 32.45 27.53
N GLN A 63 -34.37 33.11 26.38
CA GLN A 63 -34.37 34.56 26.30
C GLN A 63 -35.81 35.08 26.20
N HIS A 64 -36.25 35.81 27.23
CA HIS A 64 -37.49 36.57 27.19
C HIS A 64 -37.41 37.75 26.19
N PRO A 65 -38.56 38.28 25.74
CA PRO A 65 -38.62 39.47 24.89
C PRO A 65 -37.74 40.60 25.42
N GLY A 66 -36.96 41.23 24.54
CA GLY A 66 -35.91 42.16 24.93
C GLY A 66 -34.83 42.34 23.87
N GLN A 67 -33.67 42.84 24.28
CA GLN A 67 -32.56 43.15 23.37
C GLN A 67 -31.28 42.41 23.77
N ILE A 68 -30.67 41.73 22.80
CA ILE A 68 -29.30 41.21 22.90
C ILE A 68 -28.39 42.10 22.06
N GLN A 69 -27.29 42.58 22.65
CA GLN A 69 -26.25 43.30 21.92
C GLN A 69 -24.94 42.54 21.97
N ILE A 70 -24.42 42.18 20.80
CA ILE A 70 -23.14 41.48 20.64
C ILE A 70 -22.12 42.50 20.14
N VAL A 71 -21.03 42.66 20.90
CA VAL A 71 -19.93 43.57 20.58
C VAL A 71 -18.61 42.93 20.96
N HIS A 72 -17.60 43.09 20.09
CA HIS A 72 -16.25 42.65 20.40
C HIS A 72 -15.64 43.51 21.53
N LYS A 73 -15.28 42.89 22.65
CA LYS A 73 -14.65 43.57 23.80
C LYS A 73 -13.13 43.37 23.86
N ASN A 74 -12.66 42.13 23.83
CA ASN A 74 -11.25 41.79 24.01
C ASN A 74 -10.80 40.65 23.08
N ARG A 75 -9.50 40.38 23.01
CA ARG A 75 -8.90 39.25 22.30
C ARG A 75 -7.98 38.46 23.23
N ALA A 76 -7.93 37.15 23.02
CA ALA A 76 -6.94 36.27 23.61
C ALA A 76 -5.98 35.77 22.52
N GLN A 77 -4.71 35.59 22.87
CA GLN A 77 -3.76 34.90 22.00
C GLN A 77 -3.98 33.39 22.15
N MET A 78 -4.24 32.72 21.03
CA MET A 78 -4.48 31.28 20.99
C MET A 78 -3.40 30.60 20.16
N LEU A 79 -2.94 29.43 20.60
CA LEU A 79 -2.07 28.58 19.79
C LEU A 79 -2.89 28.05 18.60
N SER A 80 -2.45 28.36 17.39
CA SER A 80 -3.05 27.82 16.17
C SER A 80 -2.17 26.72 15.57
N ARG A 81 -2.80 25.79 14.87
CA ARG A 81 -2.07 24.77 14.10
C ARG A 81 -1.55 25.41 12.82
N ASP A 82 -0.25 25.27 12.59
CA ASP A 82 0.36 25.66 11.32
C ASP A 82 -0.02 24.64 10.24
N LYS A 83 -1.05 24.98 9.47
CA LYS A 83 -1.52 24.16 8.35
C LYS A 83 -0.46 23.99 7.27
N ALA A 84 0.42 24.97 7.06
CA ALA A 84 1.49 24.86 6.07
C ALA A 84 2.53 23.83 6.51
N PHE A 85 2.90 23.86 7.79
CA PHE A 85 3.76 22.85 8.39
C PHE A 85 3.12 21.45 8.38
N GLU A 86 1.84 21.33 8.71
CA GLU A 86 1.12 20.04 8.64
C GLU A 86 1.05 19.49 7.21
N ASN A 87 0.79 20.35 6.21
CA ASN A 87 0.78 19.94 4.81
C ASN A 87 2.17 19.49 4.35
N THR A 88 3.21 20.23 4.74
CA THR A 88 4.60 19.83 4.49
C THR A 88 4.87 18.45 5.09
N LEU A 89 4.52 18.22 6.36
CA LEU A 89 4.69 16.90 7.00
C LEU A 89 3.94 15.77 6.30
N LYS A 90 2.73 16.04 5.77
CA LYS A 90 1.98 15.07 4.97
C LYS A 90 2.71 14.75 3.66
N GLU A 91 3.17 15.76 2.93
CA GLU A 91 3.97 15.57 1.70
C GLU A 91 5.23 14.72 1.96
N TRP A 92 5.98 15.00 3.03
CA TRP A 92 7.14 14.18 3.41
C TRP A 92 6.77 12.74 3.79
N SER A 93 5.61 12.53 4.41
CA SER A 93 5.13 11.18 4.72
C SER A 93 4.75 10.39 3.46
N THR A 94 4.15 11.06 2.48
CA THR A 94 3.81 10.50 1.16
C THR A 94 5.08 10.15 0.38
N ILE A 95 6.07 11.05 0.33
CA ILE A 95 7.36 10.80 -0.34
C ILE A 95 8.08 9.60 0.27
N LYS A 96 8.02 9.40 1.59
CA LYS A 96 8.60 8.21 2.24
C LYS A 96 7.85 6.93 1.87
N GLN A 97 6.53 6.96 1.75
CA GLN A 97 5.75 5.80 1.32
C GLN A 97 6.03 5.47 -0.16
N GLU A 98 6.12 6.47 -1.02
CA GLU A 98 6.43 6.30 -2.45
C GLU A 98 7.86 5.80 -2.66
N THR A 99 8.85 6.36 -1.96
CA THR A 99 10.26 5.92 -2.10
C THR A 99 10.51 4.51 -1.58
N HIS A 100 9.81 4.08 -0.51
CA HIS A 100 9.86 2.69 -0.05
C HIS A 100 9.02 1.73 -0.92
N GLY A 101 8.06 2.23 -1.71
CA GLY A 101 7.22 1.46 -2.64
C GLY A 101 7.83 1.22 -4.02
N ILE A 102 8.91 1.94 -4.38
CA ILE A 102 9.56 1.84 -5.69
C ILE A 102 10.72 0.82 -5.69
N TRP A 103 11.54 0.82 -4.64
CA TRP A 103 12.76 0.01 -4.56
C TRP A 103 12.63 -1.18 -3.64
N LEU A 104 13.16 -2.34 -4.05
CA LEU A 104 13.31 -3.50 -3.17
C LEU A 104 14.29 -3.17 -2.03
N THR A 105 13.93 -3.55 -0.81
CA THR A 105 14.87 -3.54 0.31
C THR A 105 15.97 -4.59 0.08
N LYS A 106 17.06 -4.50 0.85
CA LYS A 106 18.15 -5.49 0.77
C LYS A 106 17.65 -6.91 1.06
N ASP A 107 16.73 -7.05 2.01
CA ASP A 107 16.16 -8.34 2.40
C ASP A 107 15.22 -8.88 1.31
N GLU A 108 14.36 -8.02 0.75
CA GLU A 108 13.51 -8.36 -0.40
C GLU A 108 14.34 -8.83 -1.60
N SER A 109 15.41 -8.10 -1.93
CA SER A 109 16.31 -8.47 -3.03
C SER A 109 17.00 -9.81 -2.80
N THR A 110 17.35 -10.13 -1.55
CA THR A 110 17.98 -11.42 -1.20
C THR A 110 16.97 -12.57 -1.33
N ASN A 111 15.75 -12.36 -0.86
CA ASN A 111 14.66 -13.34 -0.97
C ASN A 111 14.26 -13.62 -2.42
N ILE A 112 14.15 -12.59 -3.25
CA ILE A 112 13.87 -12.74 -4.68
C ILE A 112 15.03 -13.47 -5.37
N GLY A 113 16.28 -13.16 -5.01
CA GLY A 113 17.44 -13.88 -5.53
C GLY A 113 17.37 -15.39 -5.29
N LEU A 114 17.03 -15.81 -4.07
CA LEU A 114 16.86 -17.23 -3.75
C LEU A 114 15.72 -17.89 -4.56
N LEU A 115 14.59 -17.20 -4.72
CA LEU A 115 13.49 -17.70 -5.54
C LEU A 115 13.87 -17.86 -7.01
N ILE A 116 14.65 -16.93 -7.56
CA ILE A 116 15.10 -16.99 -8.96
C ILE A 116 15.90 -18.27 -9.21
N GLU A 117 16.86 -18.59 -8.34
CA GLU A 117 17.68 -19.80 -8.50
C GLU A 117 16.82 -21.08 -8.57
N ILE A 118 15.83 -21.19 -7.68
CA ILE A 118 14.92 -22.34 -7.63
C ILE A 118 13.97 -22.34 -8.84
N ALA A 119 13.52 -21.16 -9.29
CA ALA A 119 12.63 -21.00 -10.44
C ALA A 119 13.29 -21.42 -11.75
N ILE A 120 14.58 -21.11 -11.93
CA ILE A 120 15.34 -21.56 -13.11
C ILE A 120 15.32 -23.09 -13.19
N VAL A 121 15.53 -23.77 -12.07
CA VAL A 121 15.49 -25.24 -12.00
C VAL A 121 14.10 -25.75 -12.37
N LEU A 122 13.04 -25.23 -11.76
CA LEU A 122 11.66 -25.66 -12.05
C LEU A 122 11.30 -25.46 -13.54
N ILE A 123 11.51 -24.27 -14.09
CA ILE A 123 11.23 -23.95 -15.50
C ILE A 123 11.99 -24.91 -16.42
N LYS A 124 13.27 -25.18 -16.13
CA LYS A 124 14.08 -26.12 -16.92
C LYS A 124 13.51 -27.54 -16.88
N ARG A 125 13.04 -28.02 -15.72
CA ARG A 125 12.41 -29.35 -15.59
C ARG A 125 11.08 -29.42 -16.34
N VAL A 126 10.23 -28.40 -16.21
CA VAL A 126 8.96 -28.30 -16.96
C VAL A 126 9.20 -28.32 -18.46
N LYS A 127 10.16 -27.54 -18.97
CA LYS A 127 10.52 -27.54 -20.40
C LYS A 127 11.04 -28.92 -20.86
N THR A 128 11.86 -29.57 -20.03
CA THR A 128 12.41 -30.91 -20.36
C THR A 128 11.31 -31.96 -20.49
N ILE A 129 10.30 -31.93 -19.60
CA ILE A 129 9.20 -32.91 -19.65
C ILE A 129 8.20 -32.58 -20.75
N ALA A 130 7.95 -31.29 -21.03
CA ALA A 130 7.10 -30.85 -22.14
C ALA A 130 7.61 -31.36 -23.50
N LEU A 131 8.92 -31.39 -23.73
CA LEU A 131 9.51 -31.96 -24.95
C LEU A 131 9.26 -33.47 -25.12
N LYS A 132 8.99 -34.19 -24.03
CA LYS A 132 8.76 -35.64 -24.05
C LYS A 132 7.29 -36.01 -24.04
N LEU A 133 6.41 -35.13 -23.56
CA LEU A 133 5.00 -35.42 -23.32
C LEU A 133 4.12 -34.28 -23.84
N PRO A 134 3.34 -34.52 -24.92
CA PRO A 134 2.46 -33.51 -25.52
C PRO A 134 1.44 -32.91 -24.54
N LEU A 135 1.00 -33.69 -23.53
CA LEU A 135 0.10 -33.19 -22.48
C LEU A 135 0.74 -32.04 -21.70
N PHE A 136 1.99 -32.21 -21.25
CA PHE A 136 2.72 -31.16 -20.53
C PHE A 136 3.00 -29.96 -21.41
N GLU A 137 3.28 -30.17 -22.69
CA GLU A 137 3.40 -29.06 -23.65
C GLU A 137 2.08 -28.29 -23.76
N SER A 138 0.96 -28.97 -24.02
CA SER A 138 -0.34 -28.32 -24.19
C SER A 138 -0.84 -27.58 -22.95
N GLU A 139 -0.58 -28.10 -21.74
CA GLU A 139 -1.09 -27.53 -20.50
C GLU A 139 -0.11 -26.52 -19.85
N LEU A 140 1.20 -26.62 -20.07
CA LEU A 140 2.20 -25.81 -19.34
C LEU A 140 3.01 -24.84 -20.19
N HIS A 141 2.94 -24.91 -21.53
CA HIS A 141 3.80 -24.08 -22.39
C HIS A 141 3.64 -22.58 -22.11
N ASP A 142 2.42 -22.07 -22.05
CA ASP A 142 2.15 -20.65 -21.85
C ASP A 142 2.60 -20.17 -20.46
N TYR A 143 2.35 -20.96 -19.42
CA TYR A 143 2.80 -20.65 -18.05
C TYR A 143 4.34 -20.65 -17.96
N ALA A 144 5.01 -21.64 -18.56
CA ALA A 144 6.47 -21.70 -18.55
C ALA A 144 7.10 -20.55 -19.35
N LYS A 145 6.45 -20.14 -20.45
CA LYS A 145 6.85 -18.98 -21.27
C LYS A 145 6.69 -17.67 -20.49
N GLN A 146 5.55 -17.47 -19.84
CA GLN A 146 5.28 -16.29 -19.02
C GLN A 146 6.25 -16.18 -17.84
N ALA A 147 6.47 -17.27 -17.11
CA ALA A 147 7.43 -17.31 -16.00
C ALA A 147 8.86 -17.03 -16.46
N SER A 148 9.27 -17.54 -17.63
CA SER A 148 10.57 -17.25 -18.24
C SER A 148 10.72 -15.75 -18.57
N ALA A 149 9.69 -15.14 -19.16
CA ALA A 149 9.70 -13.72 -19.52
C ALA A 149 9.80 -12.81 -18.29
N HIS A 150 9.06 -13.09 -17.22
CA HIS A 150 9.17 -12.30 -15.97
C HIS A 150 10.51 -12.50 -15.27
N LEU A 151 11.09 -13.71 -15.34
CA LEU A 151 12.43 -13.98 -14.82
C LEU A 151 13.50 -13.13 -15.53
N GLU A 152 13.44 -13.06 -16.86
CA GLU A 152 14.34 -12.23 -17.67
C GLU A 152 14.20 -10.75 -17.35
N GLN A 153 12.99 -10.26 -17.04
CA GLN A 153 12.78 -8.86 -16.66
C GLN A 153 13.42 -8.47 -15.32
N ILE A 154 13.70 -9.45 -14.45
CA ILE A 154 14.37 -9.25 -13.16
C ILE A 154 15.89 -9.47 -13.29
N TYR A 155 16.30 -10.45 -14.08
CA TYR A 155 17.71 -10.82 -14.29
C TYR A 155 18.42 -9.93 -15.34
N GLY A 156 17.67 -9.44 -16.33
CA GLY A 156 18.09 -8.70 -17.51
C GLY A 156 18.46 -7.24 -17.22
N GLY A 157 19.59 -7.03 -16.54
CA GLY A 157 20.56 -6.03 -16.99
C GLY A 157 20.29 -4.53 -16.82
N GLU A 158 19.17 -4.06 -16.27
CA GLU A 158 19.05 -2.64 -15.86
C GLU A 158 19.23 -2.49 -14.34
N LYS A 159 20.47 -2.73 -13.91
CA LYS A 159 20.95 -2.31 -12.59
C LYS A 159 20.92 -0.78 -12.54
N LEU A 160 19.92 -0.21 -11.86
CA LEU A 160 19.99 0.93 -10.91
C LEU A 160 18.90 2.02 -11.02
N LEU A 161 17.99 2.00 -12.01
CA LEU A 161 16.91 3.01 -12.13
C LEU A 161 15.58 2.47 -12.67
N ASN A 162 15.16 1.23 -12.32
CA ASN A 162 13.84 0.74 -12.72
C ASN A 162 12.79 1.05 -11.62
N PRO A 163 11.94 2.08 -11.77
CA PRO A 163 10.96 2.43 -10.76
C PRO A 163 9.85 1.37 -10.58
N CYS A 164 9.85 0.33 -11.40
CA CYS A 164 8.86 -0.74 -11.41
C CYS A 164 9.43 -2.08 -10.91
N ILE A 165 10.66 -2.11 -10.34
CA ILE A 165 11.33 -3.37 -9.97
C ILE A 165 10.54 -4.20 -8.96
N ARG A 166 9.81 -3.56 -8.04
CA ARG A 166 8.91 -4.25 -7.10
C ARG A 166 7.75 -4.92 -7.82
N GLN A 167 7.10 -4.21 -8.75
CA GLN A 167 5.99 -4.79 -9.51
C GLN A 167 6.47 -5.97 -10.36
N LYS A 168 7.61 -5.81 -11.05
CA LYS A 168 8.23 -6.91 -11.82
C LYS A 168 8.53 -8.13 -10.93
N ALA A 169 9.01 -7.91 -9.71
CA ALA A 169 9.22 -8.99 -8.74
C ALA A 169 7.91 -9.67 -8.33
N LEU A 170 6.83 -8.92 -8.12
CA LEU A 170 5.52 -9.47 -7.81
C LEU A 170 4.95 -10.28 -8.98
N ASP A 171 5.06 -9.77 -10.21
CA ASP A 171 4.61 -10.44 -11.43
C ASP A 171 5.34 -11.76 -11.65
N PHE A 172 6.66 -11.78 -11.41
CA PHE A 172 7.46 -12.99 -11.40
C PHE A 172 6.98 -14.00 -10.35
N ILE A 173 6.82 -13.58 -9.08
CA ILE A 173 6.37 -14.48 -8.00
C ILE A 173 4.99 -15.06 -8.33
N ASN A 174 4.07 -14.25 -8.85
CA ASN A 174 2.74 -14.69 -9.29
C ASN A 174 2.87 -15.75 -10.40
N SER A 175 3.65 -15.47 -11.45
CA SER A 175 3.80 -16.40 -12.57
C SER A 175 4.44 -17.74 -12.18
N ILE A 176 5.41 -17.73 -11.26
CA ILE A 176 6.03 -18.96 -10.74
C ILE A 176 5.09 -19.73 -9.83
N GLN A 177 4.28 -19.03 -9.04
CA GLN A 177 3.25 -19.65 -8.22
C GLN A 177 2.24 -20.39 -9.11
N THR A 178 1.68 -19.73 -10.13
CA THR A 178 0.77 -20.34 -11.10
C THR A 178 1.43 -21.52 -11.80
N LEU A 179 2.66 -21.37 -12.30
CA LEU A 179 3.38 -22.48 -12.95
C LEU A 179 3.52 -23.69 -12.00
N THR A 180 3.82 -23.47 -10.72
CA THR A 180 3.99 -24.54 -9.73
C THR A 180 2.68 -25.27 -9.45
N GLU A 181 1.59 -24.51 -9.29
CA GLU A 181 0.24 -25.02 -9.07
C GLU A 181 -0.23 -25.86 -10.28
N GLU A 182 -0.12 -25.31 -11.48
CA GLU A 182 -0.50 -26.01 -12.72
C GLU A 182 0.35 -27.26 -12.97
N THR A 183 1.68 -27.17 -12.79
CA THR A 183 2.56 -28.35 -12.94
C THR A 183 2.17 -29.45 -11.95
N SER A 184 1.75 -29.10 -10.73
CA SER A 184 1.25 -30.06 -9.74
C SER A 184 -0.05 -30.73 -10.20
N LEU A 185 -0.98 -29.98 -10.80
CA LEU A 185 -2.23 -30.51 -11.33
C LEU A 185 -2.00 -31.47 -12.51
N VAL A 186 -1.14 -31.11 -13.47
CA VAL A 186 -0.80 -31.98 -14.61
C VAL A 186 -0.16 -33.28 -14.10
N LEU A 187 0.73 -33.16 -13.12
CA LEU A 187 1.38 -34.33 -12.51
C LEU A 187 0.37 -35.27 -11.84
N LEU A 188 -0.65 -34.72 -11.17
CA LEU A 188 -1.73 -35.52 -10.58
C LEU A 188 -2.54 -36.25 -11.66
N LYS A 189 -2.93 -35.55 -12.74
CA LYS A 189 -3.64 -36.18 -13.87
C LYS A 189 -2.85 -37.36 -14.44
N VAL A 190 -1.56 -37.15 -14.65
CA VAL A 190 -0.63 -38.17 -15.16
C VAL A 190 -0.51 -39.38 -14.25
N LYS A 191 -0.42 -39.17 -12.93
CA LYS A 191 -0.38 -40.27 -11.95
C LYS A 191 -1.70 -41.05 -11.88
N SER A 192 -2.82 -40.39 -12.12
CA SER A 192 -4.14 -41.02 -12.18
C SER A 192 -4.38 -41.77 -13.49
N SER A 193 -3.69 -41.39 -14.57
CA SER A 193 -3.77 -42.08 -15.86
C SER A 193 -2.75 -43.21 -15.95
N SER A 194 -3.19 -44.46 -15.79
CA SER A 194 -2.34 -45.65 -15.87
C SER A 194 -1.68 -45.89 -17.24
N GLU A 195 -2.06 -45.14 -18.28
CA GLU A 195 -1.58 -45.29 -19.66
C GLU A 195 -0.31 -44.48 -19.98
N ILE A 196 0.06 -43.51 -19.14
CA ILE A 196 1.19 -42.60 -19.44
C ILE A 196 2.48 -43.15 -18.83
N ILE A 197 3.34 -43.73 -19.68
CA ILE A 197 4.67 -44.22 -19.28
C ILE A 197 5.66 -43.06 -19.30
N ILE A 198 6.17 -42.68 -18.13
CA ILE A 198 7.18 -41.63 -17.97
C ILE A 198 8.41 -42.23 -17.31
N ASP A 199 9.58 -41.77 -17.74
CA ASP A 199 10.83 -42.00 -17.05
C ASP A 199 10.75 -41.51 -15.59
N GLN A 200 10.81 -42.46 -14.66
CA GLN A 200 10.73 -42.22 -13.22
C GLN A 200 11.81 -41.25 -12.72
N GLU A 201 12.97 -41.21 -13.37
CA GLU A 201 14.05 -40.29 -12.98
C GLU A 201 13.69 -38.83 -13.33
N ILE A 202 12.97 -38.60 -14.42
CA ILE A 202 12.53 -37.26 -14.83
C ILE A 202 11.38 -36.79 -13.93
N LEU A 203 10.46 -37.71 -13.63
CA LEU A 203 9.32 -37.46 -12.77
C LEU A 203 9.76 -37.05 -11.36
N THR A 204 10.66 -37.83 -10.75
CA THR A 204 11.21 -37.54 -9.42
C THR A 204 11.97 -36.23 -9.36
N LYS A 205 12.74 -35.88 -10.40
CA LYS A 205 13.43 -34.58 -10.50
C LYS A 205 12.45 -33.40 -10.62
N LEU A 206 11.32 -33.59 -11.30
CA LEU A 206 10.26 -32.58 -11.39
C LEU A 206 9.54 -32.40 -10.06
N GLU A 207 9.18 -33.50 -9.39
CA GLU A 207 8.56 -33.50 -8.07
C GLU A 207 9.41 -32.80 -7.02
N HIS A 208 10.72 -33.06 -7.03
CA HIS A 208 11.65 -32.39 -6.14
C HIS A 208 11.69 -30.88 -6.39
N ALA A 209 11.74 -30.46 -7.67
CA ALA A 209 11.73 -29.05 -8.03
C ALA A 209 10.42 -28.34 -7.62
N ILE A 210 9.27 -29.00 -7.76
CA ILE A 210 7.96 -28.48 -7.31
C ILE A 210 7.93 -28.36 -5.79
N SER A 211 8.44 -29.37 -5.07
CA SER A 211 8.49 -29.38 -3.60
C SER A 211 9.35 -28.23 -3.06
N ASP A 212 10.55 -28.06 -3.61
CA ASP A 212 11.46 -26.98 -3.22
C ASP A 212 10.89 -25.59 -3.53
N MET A 213 10.26 -25.42 -4.69
CA MET A 213 9.59 -24.17 -5.04
C MET A 213 8.42 -23.87 -4.10
N SER A 214 7.57 -24.86 -3.84
CA SER A 214 6.41 -24.72 -2.96
C SER A 214 6.81 -24.33 -1.54
N LYS A 215 7.88 -24.92 -1.00
CA LYS A 215 8.44 -24.55 0.31
C LYS A 215 8.88 -23.09 0.33
N ASN A 216 9.58 -22.62 -0.70
CA ASN A 216 10.09 -21.25 -0.73
C ASN A 216 8.98 -20.22 -0.97
N LEU A 217 7.96 -20.54 -1.77
CA LEU A 217 6.78 -19.69 -1.95
C LEU A 217 5.96 -19.55 -0.67
N ARG A 218 5.80 -20.63 0.13
CA ARG A 218 5.05 -20.58 1.41
C ARG A 218 5.65 -19.63 2.44
N ILE A 219 6.96 -19.49 2.42
CA ILE A 219 7.69 -18.62 3.34
C ILE A 219 7.53 -17.16 2.91
N ILE A 220 7.16 -16.88 1.66
CA ILE A 220 7.03 -15.52 1.15
C ILE A 220 5.59 -15.03 1.24
N THR A 221 5.38 -13.92 1.95
CA THR A 221 4.08 -13.27 2.11
C THR A 221 4.08 -11.91 1.41
N LYS A 222 3.03 -11.65 0.63
CA LYS A 222 2.78 -10.35 -0.01
C LYS A 222 1.84 -9.54 0.88
N THR A 223 2.25 -8.36 1.30
CA THR A 223 1.39 -7.46 2.09
C THR A 223 0.53 -6.58 1.18
N SER A 224 -0.51 -5.94 1.75
CA SER A 224 -1.41 -5.04 1.00
C SER A 224 -0.71 -3.80 0.43
N ASP A 225 0.47 -3.44 0.94
CA ASP A 225 1.35 -2.39 0.41
C ASP A 225 2.39 -2.91 -0.60
N GLY A 226 2.29 -4.18 -1.03
CA GLY A 226 3.14 -4.78 -2.07
C GLY A 226 4.53 -5.20 -1.61
N ARG A 227 4.80 -5.22 -0.29
CA ARG A 227 6.09 -5.71 0.24
C ARG A 227 6.17 -7.22 0.24
N ILE A 228 7.39 -7.72 0.11
CA ILE A 228 7.69 -9.15 0.05
C ILE A 228 8.40 -9.54 1.35
N ILE A 229 7.67 -10.18 2.26
CA ILE A 229 8.15 -10.51 3.61
C ILE A 229 8.42 -12.01 3.69
N ARG A 230 9.57 -12.40 4.26
CA ARG A 230 9.87 -13.79 4.61
C ARG A 230 9.28 -14.10 5.99
N ARG A 231 8.38 -15.06 6.09
CA ARG A 231 7.90 -15.64 7.34
C ARG A 231 9.05 -16.43 7.95
N GLU A 232 9.58 -16.00 9.08
CA GLU A 232 10.48 -16.86 9.86
C GLU A 232 9.63 -18.02 10.39
N ASN A 233 10.13 -19.25 10.23
CA ASN A 233 9.49 -20.43 10.78
C ASN A 233 9.63 -20.34 12.30
N ASP A 234 8.62 -19.84 12.99
CA ASP A 234 8.36 -20.21 14.37
C ASP A 234 7.07 -21.02 14.33
N ASP A 235 7.23 -22.29 14.70
CA ASP A 235 6.32 -23.29 15.25
C ASP A 235 4.80 -23.10 15.11
N GLU A 236 4.13 -24.25 14.96
CA GLU A 236 2.68 -24.39 15.10
C GLU A 236 2.15 -23.66 16.36
N ASP A 237 0.90 -23.19 16.26
CA ASP A 237 0.08 -22.58 17.31
C ASP A 237 0.24 -21.06 17.55
N ASP A 238 -0.60 -20.26 16.88
CA ASP A 238 -1.68 -19.55 17.57
C ASP A 238 -2.45 -18.60 16.64
N ILE A 239 -3.73 -18.88 16.48
CA ILE A 239 -4.73 -17.91 16.00
C ILE A 239 -4.94 -16.92 17.13
N HIS A 240 -4.27 -15.77 17.08
CA HIS A 240 -4.66 -14.61 17.88
C HIS A 240 -4.94 -13.39 16.99
N PHE A 241 -6.22 -13.06 16.91
CA PHE A 241 -6.72 -11.75 16.47
C PHE A 241 -6.07 -10.65 17.32
N VAL A 242 -5.13 -9.89 16.75
CA VAL A 242 -4.57 -8.71 17.41
C VAL A 242 -5.25 -7.47 16.84
N HIS A 243 -6.14 -6.91 17.64
CA HIS A 243 -6.71 -5.58 17.48
C HIS A 243 -5.60 -4.54 17.23
N HIS A 244 -5.78 -3.76 16.17
CA HIS A 244 -5.01 -2.55 15.90
C HIS A 244 -5.08 -1.58 17.09
N HIS A 245 -4.00 -1.48 17.86
CA HIS A 245 -3.72 -0.32 18.70
C HIS A 245 -2.53 0.44 18.13
N GLN A 246 -2.84 1.54 17.45
CA GLN A 246 -1.88 2.56 17.01
C GLN A 246 -1.19 3.18 18.23
N ARG A 247 -0.04 2.61 18.63
CA ARG A 247 0.91 3.30 19.51
C ARG A 247 1.89 4.12 18.66
N ARG A 248 1.73 5.44 18.72
CA ARG A 248 2.66 6.46 18.19
C ARG A 248 4.10 6.17 18.69
N LYS A 249 4.98 5.66 17.83
CA LYS A 249 6.42 5.58 18.13
C LYS A 249 7.07 6.94 17.84
N ARG A 250 7.63 7.54 18.90
CA ARG A 250 8.49 8.73 18.85
C ARG A 250 9.72 8.43 17.98
N SER A 251 9.93 9.25 16.94
CA SER A 251 11.10 9.20 16.07
C SER A 251 12.35 9.60 16.86
N LYS A 252 13.34 8.70 16.94
CA LYS A 252 14.71 9.05 17.33
C LYS A 252 15.52 9.18 16.04
N PHE A 253 16.00 10.38 15.76
CA PHE A 253 16.95 10.64 14.69
C PHE A 253 18.28 9.93 14.98
N SER A 254 18.79 9.16 14.03
CA SER A 254 20.14 8.58 14.07
C SER A 254 20.98 9.19 12.96
N LEU A 255 22.14 9.73 13.35
CA LEU A 255 23.13 10.37 12.49
C LEU A 255 23.94 9.29 11.75
N VAL A 256 23.97 9.33 10.42
CA VAL A 256 24.69 8.37 9.57
C VAL A 256 26.19 8.70 9.56
N THR A 257 27.04 7.76 10.01
CA THR A 257 28.49 7.79 9.74
C THR A 257 28.82 6.96 8.50
N LYS A 258 29.56 7.58 7.57
CA LYS A 258 30.04 7.03 6.29
C LYS A 258 30.84 5.72 6.47
N ILE A 259 30.55 4.70 5.67
CA ILE A 259 31.36 3.48 5.54
C ILE A 259 31.90 3.35 4.11
N LYS A 260 33.21 3.08 4.03
CA LYS A 260 34.07 2.95 2.86
C LYS A 260 33.81 1.61 2.14
N ARG A 261 33.63 1.63 0.81
CA ARG A 261 33.51 0.43 -0.04
C ARG A 261 34.88 -0.19 -0.34
N SER A 262 35.02 -1.49 -0.14
CA SER A 262 36.06 -2.31 -0.79
C SER A 262 35.41 -3.21 -1.85
N LYS A 263 36.12 -3.40 -2.97
CA LYS A 263 35.69 -4.18 -4.15
C LYS A 263 36.13 -5.64 -3.99
N ALA A 264 35.23 -6.58 -4.28
CA ALA A 264 35.59 -7.98 -4.54
C ALA A 264 34.98 -8.40 -5.90
N LYS A 265 35.82 -9.01 -6.73
CA LYS A 265 35.51 -9.54 -8.08
C LYS A 265 34.70 -10.84 -7.93
N HIS A 266 33.65 -11.00 -8.72
CA HIS A 266 33.04 -12.31 -8.97
C HIS A 266 33.10 -12.64 -10.46
N LYS A 267 33.47 -13.88 -10.74
CA LYS A 267 33.74 -14.49 -12.05
C LYS A 267 32.41 -14.75 -12.78
N ASP A 268 32.43 -14.62 -14.10
CA ASP A 268 31.27 -14.44 -14.97
C ASP A 268 30.61 -15.78 -15.35
N ASP A 269 29.46 -16.10 -14.75
CA ASP A 269 28.63 -17.29 -15.06
C ASP A 269 27.72 -17.07 -16.30
N ARG A 270 27.89 -15.95 -17.03
CA ARG A 270 27.11 -15.63 -18.24
C ARG A 270 27.33 -16.58 -19.42
N GLU A 271 28.47 -17.27 -19.49
CA GLU A 271 28.77 -18.15 -20.62
C GLU A 271 27.96 -19.45 -20.60
N LEU A 272 27.54 -19.93 -19.42
CA LEU A 272 26.77 -21.17 -19.30
C LEU A 272 25.30 -21.02 -19.74
N LEU A 273 24.75 -19.80 -19.69
CA LEU A 273 23.35 -19.54 -20.07
C LEU A 273 23.18 -19.25 -21.56
N LYS A 274 24.20 -18.66 -22.21
CA LYS A 274 24.19 -18.46 -23.67
C LYS A 274 24.30 -19.75 -24.47
N ALA A 275 24.90 -20.79 -23.89
CA ALA A 275 25.04 -22.10 -24.54
C ALA A 275 23.73 -22.90 -24.61
N LEU A 276 22.71 -22.54 -23.83
CA LEU A 276 21.45 -23.28 -23.75
C LEU A 276 20.35 -22.75 -24.68
N TRP A 277 20.53 -21.55 -25.25
CA TRP A 277 19.61 -20.93 -26.20
C TRP A 277 20.44 -20.23 -27.26
N GLY A 278 20.79 -20.96 -28.32
CA GLY A 278 21.17 -20.32 -29.57
C GLY A 278 20.04 -19.40 -30.04
N ASN A 279 20.41 -18.32 -30.75
CA ASN A 279 19.46 -17.45 -31.46
C ASN A 279 18.26 -18.20 -32.03
#